data_AF-A0A9D5TTR1-F1
#
_entry.id   AF-A0A9D5TTR1-F1
#
_cell.length_a   1.000
_cell.length_b   1.000
_cell.length_c   1.000
_cell.angle_alpha   90.00
_cell.angle_beta   90.00
_cell.angle_gamma   90.00
#
_symmetry.space_group_name_H-M   'P 1'
#
loop_
_entity.id
_entity.type
_entity.pdbx_description
1 polymer ?
#
loop_
_entity_poly.entity_id
_entity_poly.type
_entity_poly.pdbx_seq_one_letter_code
_entity_poly.pdbx_strand_id
1 'polypeptide(L)'
;MVIPDVLASSVIYPSGKKASLDAAVRRSVLTGVNQTYGQIQYMRSEEFGCDLMIISAHYGARPEHAAWQGQLVSKSGRKEYLSLDDIGYGEVTGFQGANCRHSWNIFFEGLSNMPYSKEQLERYKNATVTYNDKEYKAYDAIKKQRSMERGIRATRRELVAFDECVKTSKTDEEKNGYLTEFNNSSVKLKGQEAKLRDFLKQTGLTEDKARVQVCMTKSGRGFNKSVSGKATTAYKDFVDNGKRNAIIKEYLKNNKIKLEVNDEKQNHHFKDSKDYVPGKSYLTITREEIQKIVNEKCGTGKVYFTKQGEWNKKEKIDCGFVIGVDIDEFTGKETPVTKATIHYSKTGTHLVPRKES
;
A
#
# COMPACT_ATOMS: atom_id res chain seq x y z
N MET A 1 20.62 22.48 24.67
CA MET A 1 19.58 21.97 23.76
C MET A 1 19.97 20.54 23.40
N VAL A 2 19.42 19.54 24.08
CA VAL A 2 19.75 18.13 23.86
C VAL A 2 19.01 17.69 22.60
N ILE A 3 19.75 17.45 21.53
CA ILE A 3 19.21 16.93 20.28
C ILE A 3 18.81 15.47 20.55
N PRO A 4 17.52 15.11 20.48
CA PRO A 4 17.10 13.74 20.77
C PRO A 4 17.67 12.79 19.71
N ASP A 5 18.15 11.63 20.15
CA ASP A 5 18.68 10.57 19.31
C ASP A 5 17.66 10.19 18.22
N VAL A 6 18.01 10.49 16.97
CA VAL A 6 17.23 10.14 15.79
C VAL A 6 17.51 8.68 15.45
N LEU A 7 16.72 7.75 16.00
CA LEU A 7 16.54 6.43 15.40
C LEU A 7 15.89 6.65 14.01
N ALA A 8 16.73 6.64 12.97
CA ALA A 8 16.66 7.19 11.61
C ALA A 8 15.35 7.21 10.77
N SER A 9 14.15 7.00 11.33
CA SER A 9 12.88 7.06 10.58
C SER A 9 11.65 7.50 11.39
N SER A 10 11.75 7.67 12.71
CA SER A 10 10.60 8.00 13.57
C SER A 10 10.91 9.04 14.64
N VAL A 11 9.89 9.79 15.04
CA VAL A 11 9.89 10.74 16.16
C VAL A 11 9.05 10.16 17.28
N ILE A 12 9.62 10.07 18.47
CA ILE A 12 8.94 9.65 19.69
C ILE A 12 8.61 10.91 20.49
N TYR A 13 7.33 11.10 20.81
CA TYR A 13 6.87 12.24 21.61
C TYR A 13 6.94 11.91 23.11
N PRO A 14 7.01 12.91 24.01
CA PRO A 14 6.95 12.69 25.45
C PRO A 14 5.72 11.88 25.90
N SER A 15 4.61 11.97 25.15
CA SER A 15 3.41 11.14 25.35
C SER A 15 3.58 9.64 25.02
N GLY A 16 4.78 9.18 24.65
CA GLY A 16 5.05 7.81 24.17
C GLY A 16 4.56 7.54 22.75
N LYS A 17 3.77 8.43 22.16
CA LYS A 17 3.28 8.29 20.78
C LYS A 17 4.46 8.35 19.80
N LYS A 18 4.41 7.52 18.76
CA LYS A 18 5.39 7.48 17.67
C LYS A 18 4.77 8.05 16.39
N ALA A 19 5.55 8.83 15.64
CA ALA A 19 5.20 9.24 14.28
C ALA A 19 6.39 9.03 13.35
N SER A 20 6.15 8.84 12.06
CA SER A 20 7.25 8.87 11.09
C SER A 20 7.78 10.30 10.91
N LEU A 21 9.06 10.44 10.58
CA LEU A 21 9.73 11.74 10.47
C LEU A 21 9.00 12.71 9.52
N ASP A 22 8.60 12.26 8.35
CA ASP A 22 7.82 13.04 7.37
C ASP A 22 6.47 13.52 7.93
N ALA A 23 5.79 12.71 8.74
CA ALA A 23 4.51 13.06 9.33
C ALA A 23 4.70 14.12 10.43
N ALA A 24 5.78 13.99 11.21
CA ALA A 24 6.18 14.96 12.22
C ALA A 24 6.54 16.31 11.59
N VAL A 25 7.39 16.31 10.57
CA VAL A 25 7.82 17.51 9.83
C VAL A 25 6.63 18.19 9.17
N ARG A 26 5.81 17.45 8.40
CA ARG A 26 4.61 18.02 7.75
C ARG A 26 3.66 18.67 8.75
N ARG A 27 3.39 18.00 9.87
CA ARG A 27 2.51 18.54 10.91
C ARG A 27 3.09 19.82 11.51
N SER A 28 4.38 19.84 11.81
CA SER A 28 5.05 21.00 12.41
C SER A 28 5.03 22.20 11.47
N VAL A 29 5.35 21.99 10.19
CA VAL A 29 5.30 23.05 9.16
C VAL A 29 3.89 23.59 8.96
N LEU A 30 2.89 22.72 8.76
CA LEU A 30 1.51 23.17 8.53
C LEU A 30 0.91 23.88 9.76
N THR A 31 1.21 23.38 10.96
CA THR A 31 0.74 24.00 12.20
C THR A 31 1.44 25.34 12.41
N GLY A 32 2.76 25.40 12.20
CA GLY A 32 3.54 26.64 12.32
C GLY A 32 3.06 27.73 11.37
N VAL A 33 2.82 27.41 10.09
CA VAL A 33 2.27 28.38 9.12
C VAL A 33 0.91 28.92 9.56
N ASN A 34 0.02 28.05 10.05
CA ASN A 34 -1.28 28.47 10.54
C ASN A 34 -1.17 29.36 11.79
N GLN A 35 -0.31 29.00 12.73
CA GLN A 35 -0.04 29.79 13.94
C GLN A 35 0.56 31.15 13.60
N THR A 36 1.53 31.22 12.69
CA THR A 36 2.11 32.49 12.22
C THR A 36 1.03 33.41 11.63
N TYR A 37 0.15 32.88 10.78
CA TYR A 37 -0.98 33.65 10.27
C TYR A 37 -1.89 34.15 11.42
N GLY A 38 -2.20 33.29 12.38
CA GLY A 38 -2.99 33.64 13.56
C GLY A 38 -2.39 34.79 14.37
N GLN A 39 -1.08 34.73 14.63
CA GLN A 39 -0.34 35.76 15.35
C GLN A 39 -0.31 37.08 14.58
N ILE A 40 -0.13 37.05 13.25
CA ILE A 40 -0.21 38.27 12.42
C ILE A 40 -1.58 38.94 12.56
N GLN A 41 -2.66 38.16 12.52
CA GLN A 41 -4.00 38.71 12.68
C GLN A 41 -4.27 39.22 14.10
N TYR A 42 -3.70 38.56 15.12
CA TYR A 42 -3.77 39.03 16.50
C TYR A 42 -3.02 40.36 16.69
N MET A 43 -1.79 40.48 16.18
CA MET A 43 -1.02 41.73 16.25
C MET A 43 -1.74 42.89 15.53
N ARG A 44 -2.33 42.62 14.36
CA ARG A 44 -3.11 43.63 13.65
C ARG A 44 -4.36 44.05 14.43
N SER A 45 -5.03 43.13 15.12
CA SER A 45 -6.19 43.51 15.92
C SER A 45 -5.80 44.36 17.13
N GLU A 46 -4.60 44.20 17.69
CA GLU A 46 -4.05 45.16 18.67
C GLU A 46 -3.79 46.53 18.04
N GLU A 47 -3.14 46.57 16.88
CA GLU A 47 -2.83 47.83 16.16
C GLU A 47 -4.10 48.64 15.83
N PHE A 48 -5.17 47.97 15.43
CA PHE A 48 -6.45 48.60 15.13
C PHE A 48 -7.36 48.78 16.37
N GLY A 49 -6.91 48.40 17.57
CA GLY A 49 -7.74 48.46 18.78
C GLY A 49 -9.03 47.62 18.69
N CYS A 50 -9.02 46.55 17.90
CA CYS A 50 -10.16 45.70 17.66
C CYS A 50 -10.12 44.48 18.60
N ASP A 51 -11.15 44.34 19.43
CA ASP A 51 -11.26 43.25 20.41
C ASP A 51 -11.73 41.93 19.79
N LEU A 52 -12.56 42.00 18.75
CA LEU A 52 -13.27 40.84 18.22
C LEU A 52 -12.54 40.19 17.05
N MET A 53 -12.51 38.86 17.08
CA MET A 53 -11.95 38.00 16.05
C MET A 53 -13.02 37.02 15.57
N ILE A 54 -13.15 36.79 14.27
CA ILE A 54 -14.07 35.81 13.69
C ILE A 54 -13.34 34.54 13.30
N ILE A 55 -13.78 33.39 13.80
CA ILE A 55 -13.19 32.09 13.47
C ILE A 55 -13.69 31.61 12.11
N SER A 56 -12.77 31.13 11.26
CA SER A 56 -13.10 30.50 9.99
C SER A 56 -13.93 29.22 10.18
N ALA A 57 -14.65 28.81 9.14
CA ALA A 57 -15.47 27.61 9.15
C ALA A 57 -15.18 26.74 7.92
N HIS A 58 -15.15 25.42 8.12
CA HIS A 58 -14.97 24.45 7.03
C HIS A 58 -15.67 23.13 7.32
N TYR A 59 -15.93 22.33 6.28
CA TYR A 59 -16.47 20.99 6.45
C TYR A 59 -15.45 20.02 7.09
N GLY A 60 -15.93 19.03 7.83
CA GLY A 60 -15.09 17.99 8.44
C GLY A 60 -14.14 18.50 9.52
N ALA A 61 -14.51 19.58 10.22
CA ALA A 61 -13.91 19.93 11.51
C ALA A 61 -14.11 18.79 12.52
N ARG A 62 -13.20 18.67 13.49
CA ARG A 62 -13.44 17.73 14.61
C ARG A 62 -14.66 18.22 15.42
N PRO A 63 -15.42 17.33 16.06
CA PRO A 63 -16.67 17.71 16.74
C PRO A 63 -16.50 18.88 17.74
N GLU A 64 -15.48 18.83 18.58
CA GLU A 64 -15.15 19.91 19.54
C GLU A 64 -14.84 21.24 18.86
N HIS A 65 -14.28 21.22 17.65
CA HIS A 65 -13.93 22.43 16.90
C HIS A 65 -15.09 22.95 16.06
N ALA A 66 -15.98 22.06 15.65
CA ALA A 66 -17.21 22.43 14.95
C ALA A 66 -18.09 23.35 15.82
N ALA A 67 -17.99 23.24 17.16
CA ALA A 67 -18.76 24.03 18.12
C ALA A 67 -18.53 25.54 17.95
N TRP A 68 -17.29 25.99 17.76
CA TRP A 68 -16.93 27.41 17.70
C TRP A 68 -16.70 27.96 16.28
N GLN A 69 -16.94 27.16 15.23
CA GLN A 69 -16.80 27.65 13.85
C GLN A 69 -17.72 28.83 13.55
N GLY A 70 -17.18 29.87 12.90
CA GLY A 70 -17.96 31.03 12.51
C GLY A 70 -18.47 31.88 13.67
N GLN A 71 -17.97 31.65 14.88
CA GLN A 71 -18.30 32.46 16.05
C GLN A 71 -17.25 33.55 16.29
N LEU A 72 -17.68 34.63 16.94
CA LEU A 72 -16.82 35.71 17.38
C LEU A 72 -16.14 35.34 18.70
N VAL A 73 -14.89 35.76 18.80
CA VAL A 73 -14.05 35.62 19.99
C VAL A 73 -13.65 37.01 20.45
N SER A 74 -13.89 37.32 21.71
CA SER A 74 -13.39 38.52 22.37
C SER A 74 -12.03 38.22 23.01
N LYS A 75 -11.01 39.00 22.64
CA LYS A 75 -9.67 38.89 23.25
C LYS A 75 -9.68 39.34 24.71
N SER A 76 -10.49 40.34 25.04
CA SER A 76 -10.67 40.88 26.40
C SER A 76 -11.64 40.07 27.27
N GLY A 77 -12.35 39.09 26.72
CA GLY A 77 -13.27 38.21 27.46
C GLY A 77 -14.66 38.80 27.70
N ARG A 78 -15.17 39.63 26.79
CA ARG A 78 -16.57 40.08 26.81
C ARG A 78 -17.52 38.87 26.80
N LYS A 79 -18.44 38.83 27.78
CA LYS A 79 -19.36 37.69 28.03
C LYS A 79 -20.33 37.35 26.89
N GLU A 80 -20.51 38.27 25.94
CA GLU A 80 -21.39 38.11 24.77
C GLU A 80 -20.78 37.21 23.69
N TYR A 81 -19.46 37.00 23.74
CA TYR A 81 -18.67 36.28 22.75
C TYR A 81 -17.86 35.17 23.42
N LEU A 82 -17.27 34.29 22.59
CA LEU A 82 -16.33 33.30 23.10
C LEU A 82 -15.07 33.99 23.63
N SER A 83 -14.49 33.47 24.70
CA SER A 83 -13.17 33.85 25.19
C SER A 83 -12.06 33.03 24.52
N LEU A 84 -10.81 33.43 24.75
CA LEU A 84 -9.64 32.63 24.34
C LEU A 84 -9.62 31.25 25.01
N ASP A 85 -10.14 31.15 26.24
CA ASP A 85 -10.21 29.90 26.99
C ASP A 85 -11.29 28.96 26.42
N ASP A 86 -12.45 29.50 26.01
CA ASP A 86 -13.55 28.71 25.42
C ASP A 86 -13.12 27.95 24.16
N ILE A 87 -12.11 28.45 23.45
CA ILE A 87 -11.56 27.83 22.24
C ILE A 87 -10.24 27.10 22.49
N GLY A 88 -9.75 27.08 23.73
CA GLY A 88 -8.48 26.47 24.14
C GLY A 88 -7.26 27.12 23.46
N TYR A 89 -7.25 28.44 23.29
CA TYR A 89 -6.14 29.12 22.62
C TYR A 89 -4.82 28.88 23.36
N GLY A 90 -3.78 28.49 22.64
CA GLY A 90 -2.49 28.11 23.23
C GLY A 90 -2.38 26.63 23.62
N GLU A 91 -3.50 25.89 23.67
CA GLU A 91 -3.46 24.44 23.91
C GLU A 91 -3.14 23.63 22.65
N VAL A 92 -2.44 22.51 22.81
CA VAL A 92 -2.14 21.58 21.71
C VAL A 92 -3.43 21.06 21.04
N THR A 93 -4.50 20.91 21.82
CA THR A 93 -5.81 20.45 21.36
C THR A 93 -6.80 21.57 21.08
N GLY A 94 -6.48 22.84 21.32
CA GLY A 94 -7.41 23.93 21.06
C GLY A 94 -7.31 24.55 19.67
N PHE A 95 -7.85 25.76 19.52
CA PHE A 95 -7.78 26.58 18.31
C PHE A 95 -6.32 26.84 17.91
N GLN A 96 -6.02 26.69 16.62
CA GLN A 96 -4.65 26.72 16.07
C GLN A 96 -3.65 25.74 16.72
N GLY A 97 -4.17 24.75 17.46
CA GLY A 97 -3.42 23.61 17.96
C GLY A 97 -3.03 22.60 16.86
N ALA A 98 -2.46 21.46 17.26
CA ALA A 98 -1.87 20.49 16.36
C ALA A 98 -2.86 19.94 15.31
N ASN A 99 -2.57 20.15 14.02
CA ASN A 99 -3.43 19.81 12.88
C ASN A 99 -4.80 20.52 12.84
N CYS A 100 -5.02 21.57 13.64
CA CYS A 100 -6.17 22.44 13.47
C CYS A 100 -6.02 23.20 12.13
N ARG A 101 -7.12 23.29 11.37
CA ARG A 101 -7.17 24.00 10.07
C ARG A 101 -7.90 25.33 10.17
N HIS A 102 -8.45 25.64 11.34
CA HIS A 102 -9.10 26.90 11.61
C HIS A 102 -8.07 28.00 11.79
N SER A 103 -8.50 29.18 11.38
CA SER A 103 -7.81 30.43 11.58
C SER A 103 -8.85 31.50 11.90
N TRP A 104 -8.43 32.71 12.17
CA TRP A 104 -9.33 33.82 12.46
C TRP A 104 -8.94 35.08 11.70
N ASN A 105 -9.88 36.02 11.64
CA ASN A 105 -9.65 37.36 11.11
C ASN A 105 -10.20 38.38 12.09
N ILE A 106 -9.76 39.62 11.94
CA ILE A 106 -10.27 40.77 12.70
C ILE A 106 -11.75 40.99 12.34
N PHE A 107 -12.58 41.30 13.34
CA PHE A 107 -13.99 41.62 13.16
C PHE A 107 -14.31 43.00 13.74
N PHE A 108 -14.50 43.99 12.88
CA PHE A 108 -14.86 45.34 13.30
C PHE A 108 -16.35 45.42 13.63
N GLU A 109 -16.67 45.60 14.90
CA GLU A 109 -18.06 45.78 15.38
C GLU A 109 -18.71 46.97 14.66
N GLY A 110 -19.93 46.77 14.13
CA GLY A 110 -20.67 47.77 13.36
C GLY A 110 -20.22 47.98 11.90
N LEU A 111 -19.04 47.47 11.49
CA LEU A 111 -18.53 47.59 10.12
C LEU A 111 -18.45 46.25 9.37
N SER A 112 -18.12 45.18 10.09
CA SER A 112 -17.95 43.83 9.51
C SER A 112 -19.28 43.10 9.46
N ASN A 113 -19.51 42.41 8.34
CA ASN A 113 -20.62 41.47 8.20
C ASN A 113 -20.15 40.06 8.58
N MET A 114 -21.05 39.25 9.13
CA MET A 114 -20.76 37.84 9.42
C MET A 114 -20.45 37.10 8.11
N PRO A 115 -19.29 36.43 7.98
CA PRO A 115 -18.88 35.79 6.72
C PRO A 115 -19.63 34.48 6.45
N TYR A 116 -20.31 33.92 7.45
CA TYR A 116 -21.04 32.66 7.36
C TYR A 116 -22.46 32.83 7.85
N SER A 117 -23.43 32.36 7.06
CA SER A 117 -24.82 32.25 7.53
C SER A 117 -24.99 31.08 8.49
N LYS A 118 -26.03 31.12 9.32
CA LYS A 118 -26.37 30.01 10.23
C LYS A 118 -26.59 28.69 9.47
N GLU A 119 -27.24 28.76 8.30
CA GLU A 119 -27.46 27.61 7.43
C GLU A 119 -26.16 27.01 6.90
N GLN A 120 -25.18 27.84 6.53
CA GLN A 120 -23.86 27.38 6.09
C GLN A 120 -23.11 26.66 7.21
N LEU A 121 -23.13 27.22 8.43
CA LEU A 121 -22.49 26.61 9.59
C LEU A 121 -23.12 25.26 9.95
N GLU A 122 -24.45 25.16 9.91
CA GLU A 122 -25.15 23.91 10.18
C GLU A 122 -24.86 22.86 9.09
N ARG A 123 -24.76 23.29 7.82
CA ARG A 123 -24.33 22.42 6.72
C ARG A 123 -22.90 21.90 6.93
N TYR A 124 -21.96 22.74 7.39
CA TYR A 124 -20.59 22.30 7.65
C TYR A 124 -20.50 21.33 8.83
N LYS A 125 -21.26 21.60 9.90
CA LYS A 125 -21.31 20.77 11.10
C LYS A 125 -21.91 19.40 10.80
N ASN A 126 -22.96 19.35 9.99
CA ASN A 126 -23.65 18.11 9.63
C ASN A 126 -23.19 17.48 8.33
N ALA A 127 -22.10 17.97 7.73
CA ALA A 127 -21.59 17.45 6.46
C ALA A 127 -21.37 15.93 6.52
N THR A 128 -21.96 15.21 5.57
CA THR A 128 -21.82 13.76 5.41
C THR A 128 -21.28 13.41 4.04
N VAL A 129 -20.80 12.18 3.90
CA VAL A 129 -20.42 11.56 2.62
C VAL A 129 -20.97 10.15 2.57
N THR A 130 -21.19 9.63 1.37
CA THR A 130 -21.66 8.26 1.14
C THR A 130 -20.50 7.36 0.74
N TYR A 131 -20.41 6.18 1.35
CA TYR A 131 -19.44 5.14 0.97
C TYR A 131 -20.05 3.75 1.19
N ASN A 132 -20.08 2.91 0.15
CA ASN A 132 -20.75 1.61 0.13
C ASN A 132 -22.19 1.69 0.66
N ASP A 133 -22.97 2.63 0.09
CA ASP A 133 -24.38 2.88 0.42
C ASP A 133 -24.66 3.23 1.89
N LYS A 134 -23.62 3.59 2.64
CA LYS A 134 -23.71 4.04 4.03
C LYS A 134 -23.27 5.49 4.15
N GLU A 135 -23.99 6.25 4.94
CA GLU A 135 -23.64 7.62 5.27
C GLU A 135 -22.59 7.66 6.39
N TYR A 136 -21.59 8.52 6.22
CA TYR A 136 -20.55 8.79 7.21
C TYR A 136 -20.46 10.29 7.46
N LYS A 137 -20.22 10.71 8.69
CA LYS A 137 -19.83 12.10 8.98
C LYS A 137 -18.52 12.44 8.23
N ALA A 138 -18.44 13.64 7.68
CA ALA A 138 -17.29 14.07 6.89
C ALA A 138 -15.96 13.96 7.65
N TYR A 139 -15.96 14.23 8.96
CA TYR A 139 -14.79 14.05 9.82
C TYR A 139 -14.27 12.60 9.82
N ASP A 140 -15.17 11.63 9.97
CA ASP A 140 -14.82 10.21 10.01
C ASP A 140 -14.32 9.71 8.66
N ALA A 141 -14.93 10.19 7.58
CA ALA A 141 -14.47 9.90 6.22
C ALA A 141 -13.06 10.44 5.97
N ILE A 142 -12.75 11.68 6.39
CA ILE A 142 -11.40 12.25 6.30
C ILE A 142 -10.40 11.45 7.15
N LYS A 143 -10.80 11.01 8.35
CA LYS A 143 -9.97 10.15 9.21
C LYS A 143 -9.68 8.81 8.54
N LYS A 144 -10.67 8.22 7.88
CA LYS A 144 -10.55 6.98 7.10
C LYS A 144 -9.64 7.15 5.89
N GLN A 145 -9.81 8.22 5.11
CA GLN A 145 -8.90 8.59 4.02
C GLN A 145 -7.44 8.66 4.51
N ARG A 146 -7.20 9.40 5.60
CA ARG A 146 -5.86 9.52 6.22
C ARG A 146 -5.28 8.16 6.61
N SER A 147 -6.11 7.21 7.02
CA SER A 147 -5.67 5.85 7.34
C SER A 147 -5.23 5.09 6.10
N MET A 148 -6.02 5.15 5.02
CA MET A 148 -5.68 4.55 3.73
C MET A 148 -4.38 5.15 3.15
N GLU A 149 -4.25 6.48 3.16
CA GLU A 149 -3.05 7.19 2.70
C GLU A 149 -1.79 6.78 3.50
N ARG A 150 -1.91 6.65 4.84
CA ARG A 150 -0.81 6.14 5.67
C ARG A 150 -0.43 4.72 5.31
N GLY A 151 -1.41 3.85 5.06
CA GLY A 151 -1.18 2.47 4.63
C GLY A 151 -0.45 2.39 3.29
N ILE A 152 -0.85 3.19 2.30
CA ILE A 152 -0.16 3.29 1.01
C ILE A 152 1.29 3.76 1.20
N ARG A 153 1.51 4.80 2.01
CA ARG A 153 2.86 5.30 2.28
C ARG A 153 3.74 4.25 2.94
N ALA A 154 3.20 3.47 3.87
CA ALA A 154 3.93 2.38 4.52
C ALA A 154 4.36 1.32 3.50
N THR A 155 3.44 0.84 2.67
CA THR A 155 3.77 -0.15 1.61
C THR A 155 4.76 0.42 0.58
N ARG A 156 4.66 1.72 0.25
CA ARG A 156 5.66 2.36 -0.62
C ARG A 156 7.05 2.41 0.00
N ARG A 157 7.16 2.53 1.33
CA ARG A 157 8.46 2.42 2.03
C ARG A 157 9.01 1.00 1.99
N GLU A 158 8.15 0.01 2.26
CA GLU A 158 8.50 -1.42 2.15
C GLU A 158 9.09 -1.71 0.76
N LEU A 159 8.43 -1.27 -0.31
CA LEU A 159 8.91 -1.46 -1.69
C LEU A 159 10.27 -0.81 -1.97
N VAL A 160 10.51 0.40 -1.45
CA VAL A 160 11.82 1.07 -1.59
C VAL A 160 12.88 0.28 -0.84
N ALA A 161 12.60 -0.19 0.37
CA ALA A 161 13.53 -0.99 1.15
C ALA A 161 13.87 -2.31 0.44
N PHE A 162 12.85 -3.05 -0.03
CA PHE A 162 13.08 -4.30 -0.76
C PHE A 162 13.83 -4.10 -2.07
N ASP A 163 13.53 -3.03 -2.82
CA ASP A 163 14.27 -2.71 -4.06
C ASP A 163 15.76 -2.44 -3.79
N GLU A 164 16.09 -1.77 -2.68
CA GLU A 164 17.48 -1.58 -2.26
C GLU A 164 18.13 -2.90 -1.80
N CYS A 165 17.43 -3.70 -0.98
CA CYS A 165 17.93 -5.01 -0.55
C CYS A 165 18.24 -5.92 -1.75
N VAL A 166 17.38 -5.94 -2.78
CA VAL A 166 17.61 -6.71 -4.02
C VAL A 166 18.88 -6.24 -4.75
N LYS A 167 19.21 -4.95 -4.73
CA LYS A 167 20.43 -4.41 -5.37
C LYS A 167 21.69 -4.74 -4.59
N THR A 168 21.60 -4.79 -3.25
CA THR A 168 22.75 -5.02 -2.36
C THR A 168 22.93 -6.47 -1.95
N SER A 169 22.02 -7.37 -2.36
CA SER A 169 22.08 -8.80 -2.07
C SER A 169 23.36 -9.41 -2.62
N LYS A 170 24.00 -10.30 -1.86
CA LYS A 170 25.26 -10.96 -2.25
C LYS A 170 25.03 -12.34 -2.85
N THR A 171 23.94 -12.99 -2.45
CA THR A 171 23.56 -14.33 -2.93
C THR A 171 22.26 -14.28 -3.73
N ASP A 172 22.09 -15.25 -4.62
CA ASP A 172 20.85 -15.39 -5.38
C ASP A 172 19.66 -15.78 -4.50
N GLU A 173 19.88 -16.53 -3.42
CA GLU A 173 18.84 -16.89 -2.46
C GLU A 173 18.26 -15.66 -1.74
N GLU A 174 19.12 -14.80 -1.18
CA GLU A 174 18.69 -13.53 -0.55
C GLU A 174 17.94 -12.64 -1.55
N LYS A 175 18.49 -12.52 -2.76
CA LYS A 175 17.90 -11.71 -3.84
C LYS A 175 16.50 -12.22 -4.21
N ASN A 176 16.33 -13.54 -4.32
CA ASN A 176 15.05 -14.18 -4.61
C ASN A 176 14.05 -14.00 -3.47
N GLY A 177 14.50 -14.07 -2.21
CA GLY A 177 13.69 -13.78 -1.03
C GLY A 177 13.15 -12.34 -1.04
N TYR A 178 14.02 -11.35 -1.18
CA TYR A 178 13.61 -9.95 -1.25
C TYR A 178 12.76 -9.62 -2.48
N LEU A 179 13.01 -10.27 -3.62
CA LEU A 179 12.18 -10.12 -4.81
C LEU A 179 10.77 -10.66 -4.59
N THR A 180 10.63 -11.77 -3.85
CA THR A 180 9.32 -12.33 -3.48
C THR A 180 8.55 -11.34 -2.60
N GLU A 181 9.18 -10.78 -1.58
CA GLU A 181 8.57 -9.76 -0.71
C GLU A 181 8.22 -8.47 -1.47
N PHE A 182 9.07 -8.06 -2.40
CA PHE A 182 8.79 -6.93 -3.29
C PHE A 182 7.53 -7.18 -4.14
N ASN A 183 7.38 -8.38 -4.70
CA ASN A 183 6.21 -8.74 -5.51
C ASN A 183 4.93 -8.77 -4.67
N ASN A 184 4.97 -9.38 -3.47
CA ASN A 184 3.84 -9.41 -2.54
C ASN A 184 3.39 -7.99 -2.15
N SER A 185 4.36 -7.14 -1.79
CA SER A 185 4.12 -5.74 -1.44
C SER A 185 3.58 -4.92 -2.62
N SER A 186 3.96 -5.27 -3.85
CA SER A 186 3.48 -4.62 -5.06
C SER A 186 2.00 -4.89 -5.31
N VAL A 187 1.56 -6.14 -5.08
CA VAL A 187 0.13 -6.52 -5.16
C VAL A 187 -0.68 -5.81 -4.07
N LYS A 188 -0.17 -5.83 -2.83
CA LYS A 188 -0.77 -5.10 -1.69
C LYS A 188 -0.92 -3.62 -2.01
N LEU A 189 0.11 -2.96 -2.55
CA LEU A 189 0.07 -1.55 -2.92
C LEU A 189 -1.04 -1.27 -3.93
N LYS A 190 -1.15 -2.07 -5.00
CA LYS A 190 -2.17 -1.86 -6.04
C LYS A 190 -3.58 -2.06 -5.52
N GLY A 191 -3.79 -3.02 -4.61
CA GLY A 191 -5.05 -3.17 -3.88
C GLY A 191 -5.39 -1.95 -3.02
N GLN A 192 -4.42 -1.40 -2.29
CA GLN A 192 -4.61 -0.18 -1.49
C GLN A 192 -4.91 1.06 -2.35
N GLU A 193 -4.18 1.26 -3.45
CA GLU A 193 -4.39 2.36 -4.40
C GLU A 193 -5.79 2.28 -5.03
N ALA A 194 -6.24 1.07 -5.41
CA ALA A 194 -7.59 0.85 -5.93
C ALA A 194 -8.67 1.17 -4.88
N LYS A 195 -8.50 0.70 -3.64
CA LYS A 195 -9.43 0.98 -2.53
C LYS A 195 -9.52 2.48 -2.22
N LEU A 196 -8.39 3.19 -2.19
CA LEU A 196 -8.40 4.64 -1.99
C LEU A 196 -9.11 5.34 -3.16
N ARG A 197 -8.83 4.97 -4.40
CA ARG A 197 -9.48 5.57 -5.58
C ARG A 197 -11.00 5.39 -5.55
N ASP A 198 -11.46 4.18 -5.23
CA ASP A 198 -12.87 3.88 -5.07
C ASP A 198 -13.50 4.71 -3.94
N PHE A 199 -12.85 4.76 -2.78
CA PHE A 199 -13.30 5.58 -1.65
C PHE A 199 -13.43 7.07 -2.02
N LEU A 200 -12.42 7.64 -2.69
CA LEU A 200 -12.46 9.05 -3.12
C LEU A 200 -13.55 9.30 -4.17
N LYS A 201 -13.75 8.36 -5.10
CA LYS A 201 -14.80 8.45 -6.12
C LYS A 201 -16.20 8.47 -5.49
N GLN A 202 -16.46 7.59 -4.54
CA GLN A 202 -17.76 7.50 -3.88
C GLN A 202 -18.02 8.68 -2.93
N THR A 203 -17.01 9.12 -2.19
CA THR A 203 -17.15 10.17 -1.18
C THR A 203 -17.03 11.60 -1.73
N GLY A 204 -16.47 11.77 -2.94
CA GLY A 204 -16.16 13.07 -3.51
C GLY A 204 -14.98 13.78 -2.84
N LEU A 205 -14.27 13.14 -1.92
CA LEU A 205 -13.10 13.69 -1.27
C LEU A 205 -11.89 13.77 -2.22
N THR A 206 -11.01 14.73 -1.98
CA THR A 206 -9.79 14.93 -2.79
C THR A 206 -8.58 14.26 -2.16
N GLU A 207 -7.76 13.61 -2.99
CA GLU A 207 -6.49 13.02 -2.57
C GLU A 207 -5.45 14.09 -2.16
N ASP A 208 -4.78 13.90 -1.03
CA ASP A 208 -3.60 14.70 -0.65
C ASP A 208 -2.32 13.92 -1.00
N LYS A 209 -1.81 14.16 -2.22
CA LYS A 209 -0.64 13.44 -2.78
C LYS A 209 0.60 13.52 -1.90
N ALA A 210 0.76 14.60 -1.11
CA ALA A 210 1.90 14.75 -0.22
C ALA A 210 1.89 13.72 0.92
N ARG A 211 0.71 13.20 1.32
CA ARG A 211 0.61 12.21 2.41
C ARG A 211 1.09 10.82 2.03
N VAL A 212 1.05 10.49 0.74
CA VAL A 212 1.49 9.18 0.21
C VAL A 212 2.92 9.21 -0.34
N GLN A 213 3.58 10.36 -0.33
CA GLN A 213 4.93 10.53 -0.83
C GLN A 213 5.96 9.93 0.15
N VAL A 214 7.03 9.33 -0.41
CA VAL A 214 8.15 8.77 0.34
C VAL A 214 9.44 9.44 -0.16
N CYS A 215 10.15 10.14 0.72
CA CYS A 215 11.35 10.94 0.37
C CYS A 215 12.67 10.35 0.92
N MET A 216 12.73 9.04 1.20
CA MET A 216 13.87 8.41 1.90
C MET A 216 15.04 7.99 1.00
N THR A 217 15.61 8.89 0.19
CA THR A 217 16.85 8.62 -0.56
C THR A 217 17.74 9.86 -0.63
N LYS A 218 19.05 9.66 -0.91
CA LYS A 218 20.04 10.74 -1.14
C LYS A 218 19.61 11.73 -2.24
N SER A 219 18.73 11.33 -3.16
CA SER A 219 18.18 12.15 -4.26
C SER A 219 16.80 12.76 -3.96
N GLY A 220 16.29 12.64 -2.73
CA GLY A 220 15.05 13.28 -2.27
C GLY A 220 13.74 12.58 -2.70
N ARG A 221 13.78 11.55 -3.55
CA ARG A 221 12.60 10.73 -3.93
C ARG A 221 12.87 9.26 -3.66
N GLY A 222 12.27 8.73 -2.59
CA GLY A 222 12.36 7.31 -2.24
C GLY A 222 11.57 6.45 -3.22
N PHE A 223 10.25 6.59 -3.22
CA PHE A 223 9.39 5.88 -4.17
C PHE A 223 9.40 6.62 -5.52
N ASN A 224 10.35 6.26 -6.37
CA ASN A 224 10.58 6.91 -7.67
C ASN A 224 9.90 6.15 -8.84
N LYS A 225 10.06 6.66 -10.06
CA LYS A 225 9.47 6.07 -11.28
C LYS A 225 9.96 4.65 -11.55
N SER A 226 11.20 4.32 -11.18
CA SER A 226 11.78 2.98 -11.37
C SER A 226 11.11 1.97 -10.44
N VAL A 227 11.09 2.24 -9.13
CA VAL A 227 10.41 1.37 -8.13
C VAL A 227 8.93 1.23 -8.47
N SER A 228 8.27 2.34 -8.83
CA SER A 228 6.86 2.32 -9.25
C SER A 228 6.63 1.49 -10.52
N GLY A 229 7.56 1.53 -11.47
CA GLY A 229 7.51 0.73 -12.70
C GLY A 229 7.62 -0.76 -12.39
N LYS A 230 8.63 -1.15 -11.61
CA LYS A 230 8.82 -2.54 -11.16
C LYS A 230 7.60 -3.07 -10.42
N ALA A 231 7.04 -2.29 -9.48
CA ALA A 231 5.85 -2.69 -8.74
C ALA A 231 4.61 -2.87 -9.64
N THR A 232 4.51 -2.05 -10.70
CA THR A 232 3.44 -2.20 -11.70
C THR A 232 3.62 -3.46 -12.53
N THR A 233 4.84 -3.78 -12.95
CA THR A 233 5.14 -5.03 -13.66
C THR A 233 4.85 -6.25 -12.79
N ALA A 234 5.33 -6.28 -11.55
CA ALA A 234 5.07 -7.36 -10.61
C ALA A 234 3.57 -7.62 -10.40
N TYR A 235 2.78 -6.55 -10.29
CA TYR A 235 1.32 -6.67 -10.20
C TYR A 235 0.68 -7.23 -11.48
N LYS A 236 1.13 -6.79 -12.66
CA LYS A 236 0.64 -7.33 -13.95
C LYS A 236 0.95 -8.83 -14.05
N ASP A 237 2.18 -9.22 -13.71
CA ASP A 237 2.59 -10.61 -13.70
C ASP A 237 1.74 -11.45 -12.74
N PHE A 238 1.42 -10.92 -11.56
CA PHE A 238 0.51 -11.58 -10.61
C PHE A 238 -0.90 -11.76 -11.20
N VAL A 239 -1.49 -10.71 -11.78
CA VAL A 239 -2.83 -10.78 -12.39
C VAL A 239 -2.84 -11.74 -13.58
N ASP A 240 -1.83 -11.68 -14.43
CA ASP A 240 -1.72 -12.54 -15.60
C ASP A 240 -1.51 -14.00 -15.18
N ASN A 241 -0.68 -14.28 -14.18
CA ASN A 241 -0.57 -15.62 -13.59
C ASN A 241 -1.91 -16.09 -13.00
N GLY A 242 -2.66 -15.22 -12.32
CA GLY A 242 -4.00 -15.56 -11.81
C GLY A 242 -4.99 -15.93 -12.93
N LYS A 243 -5.04 -15.15 -14.02
CA LYS A 243 -5.86 -15.46 -15.21
C LYS A 243 -5.42 -16.75 -15.87
N ARG A 244 -4.12 -16.94 -15.99
CA ARG A 244 -3.50 -18.15 -16.53
C ARG A 244 -3.85 -19.38 -15.70
N ASN A 245 -3.84 -19.30 -14.38
CA ASN A 245 -4.19 -20.43 -13.53
C ASN A 245 -5.69 -20.73 -13.55
N ALA A 246 -6.53 -19.74 -13.85
CA ALA A 246 -7.95 -19.98 -14.14
C ALA A 246 -8.14 -20.89 -15.37
N ILE A 247 -7.24 -20.86 -16.37
CA ILE A 247 -7.30 -21.76 -17.53
C ILE A 247 -7.12 -23.22 -17.15
N ILE A 248 -6.24 -23.52 -16.19
CA ILE A 248 -6.02 -24.89 -15.70
C ILE A 248 -7.31 -25.39 -15.04
N LYS A 249 -7.94 -24.56 -14.19
CA LYS A 249 -9.22 -24.88 -13.55
C LYS A 249 -10.33 -25.13 -14.58
N GLU A 250 -10.39 -24.32 -15.63
CA GLU A 250 -11.36 -24.49 -16.71
C GLU A 250 -11.13 -25.79 -17.49
N TYR A 251 -9.88 -26.11 -17.85
CA TYR A 251 -9.55 -27.34 -18.56
C TYR A 251 -9.81 -28.59 -17.72
N LEU A 252 -9.59 -28.53 -16.40
CA LEU A 252 -9.97 -29.59 -15.45
C LEU A 252 -11.49 -29.76 -15.42
N LYS A 253 -12.25 -28.67 -15.26
CA LYS A 253 -13.72 -28.70 -15.22
C LYS A 253 -14.32 -29.28 -16.52
N ASN A 254 -13.68 -29.00 -17.66
CA ASN A 254 -14.11 -29.47 -18.98
C ASN A 254 -13.53 -30.84 -19.37
N ASN A 255 -12.88 -31.57 -18.45
CA ASN A 255 -12.26 -32.89 -18.72
C ASN A 255 -11.25 -32.89 -19.89
N LYS A 256 -10.62 -31.73 -20.16
CA LYS A 256 -9.58 -31.60 -21.21
C LYS A 256 -8.20 -32.05 -20.71
N ILE A 257 -8.00 -32.10 -19.40
CA ILE A 257 -6.78 -32.56 -18.73
C ILE A 257 -7.13 -33.37 -17.47
N LYS A 258 -6.18 -34.18 -16.97
CA LYS A 258 -6.28 -34.95 -15.72
C LYS A 258 -5.07 -34.71 -14.83
N LEU A 259 -5.24 -34.73 -13.51
CA LEU A 259 -4.14 -34.62 -12.53
C LEU A 259 -3.48 -35.96 -12.18
N GLU A 260 -4.11 -37.07 -12.56
CA GLU A 260 -3.55 -38.41 -12.41
C GLU A 260 -2.25 -38.54 -13.20
N VAL A 261 -1.19 -38.98 -12.52
CA VAL A 261 0.12 -39.17 -13.13
C VAL A 261 0.06 -40.33 -14.13
N ASN A 262 0.55 -40.09 -15.35
CA ASN A 262 0.64 -41.10 -16.39
C ASN A 262 1.98 -41.83 -16.28
N ASP A 263 1.93 -43.09 -15.87
CA ASP A 263 3.12 -43.89 -15.57
C ASP A 263 4.04 -44.07 -16.78
N GLU A 264 3.51 -44.37 -17.96
CA GLU A 264 4.29 -44.56 -19.19
C GLU A 264 5.10 -43.30 -19.54
N LYS A 265 4.49 -42.12 -19.42
CA LYS A 265 5.19 -40.86 -19.67
C LYS A 265 6.17 -40.53 -18.54
N GLN A 266 5.82 -40.84 -17.30
CA GLN A 266 6.66 -40.56 -16.14
C GLN A 266 7.93 -41.43 -16.12
N ASN A 267 7.88 -42.65 -16.66
CA ASN A 267 9.01 -43.59 -16.75
C ASN A 267 10.25 -42.99 -17.45
N HIS A 268 10.06 -42.06 -18.39
CA HIS A 268 11.15 -41.41 -19.11
C HIS A 268 12.00 -40.49 -18.22
N HIS A 269 11.55 -40.22 -16.99
CA HIS A 269 12.19 -39.30 -16.04
C HIS A 269 12.77 -40.03 -14.82
N PHE A 270 12.91 -41.36 -14.87
CA PHE A 270 13.55 -42.15 -13.81
C PHE A 270 14.78 -42.87 -14.34
N LYS A 271 15.95 -42.69 -13.72
CA LYS A 271 17.23 -43.25 -14.20
C LYS A 271 17.23 -44.78 -14.31
N ASP A 272 16.49 -45.45 -13.42
CA ASP A 272 16.40 -46.93 -13.35
C ASP A 272 15.32 -47.52 -14.28
N SER A 273 14.61 -46.67 -15.02
CA SER A 273 13.56 -47.10 -15.94
C SER A 273 14.15 -47.60 -17.26
N LYS A 274 13.53 -48.63 -17.85
CA LYS A 274 13.87 -49.12 -19.19
C LYS A 274 13.64 -48.06 -20.28
N ASP A 275 12.76 -47.09 -20.02
CA ASP A 275 12.38 -46.03 -20.96
C ASP A 275 13.23 -44.76 -20.80
N TYR A 276 14.22 -44.77 -19.91
CA TYR A 276 15.09 -43.62 -19.69
C TYR A 276 16.06 -43.41 -20.86
N VAL A 277 16.20 -42.16 -21.28
CA VAL A 277 17.18 -41.76 -22.29
C VAL A 277 18.42 -41.22 -21.57
N PRO A 278 19.59 -41.86 -21.73
CA PRO A 278 20.84 -41.39 -21.12
C PRO A 278 21.13 -39.93 -21.46
N GLY A 279 21.58 -39.18 -20.46
CA GLY A 279 21.90 -37.75 -20.59
C GLY A 279 20.72 -36.79 -20.36
N LYS A 280 19.51 -37.28 -20.08
CA LYS A 280 18.37 -36.44 -19.70
C LYS A 280 18.22 -36.27 -18.19
N SER A 281 17.73 -35.11 -17.77
CA SER A 281 17.36 -34.82 -16.38
C SER A 281 16.34 -35.84 -15.85
N TYR A 282 16.50 -36.26 -14.59
CA TYR A 282 15.71 -37.32 -13.95
C TYR A 282 15.29 -36.95 -12.53
N LEU A 283 14.23 -37.58 -12.04
CA LEU A 283 13.70 -37.41 -10.69
C LEU A 283 14.30 -38.45 -9.74
N THR A 284 14.44 -38.05 -8.49
CA THR A 284 14.92 -38.92 -7.39
C THR A 284 13.83 -39.23 -6.36
N ILE A 285 12.63 -38.65 -6.53
CA ILE A 285 11.47 -38.78 -5.65
C ILE A 285 10.53 -39.92 -6.08
N THR A 286 9.69 -40.42 -5.19
CA THR A 286 8.78 -41.53 -5.49
C THR A 286 7.57 -41.09 -6.32
N ARG A 287 6.83 -42.06 -6.87
CA ARG A 287 5.60 -41.77 -7.64
C ARG A 287 4.52 -41.14 -6.77
N GLU A 288 4.40 -41.58 -5.51
CA GLU A 288 3.46 -41.02 -4.55
C GLU A 288 3.78 -39.55 -4.27
N GLU A 289 5.07 -39.23 -4.13
CA GLU A 289 5.54 -37.85 -3.98
C GLU A 289 5.25 -37.01 -5.23
N ILE A 290 5.46 -37.56 -6.43
CA ILE A 290 5.11 -36.87 -7.69
C ILE A 290 3.61 -36.58 -7.75
N GLN A 291 2.76 -37.57 -7.46
CA GLN A 291 1.30 -37.38 -7.47
C GLN A 291 0.87 -36.33 -6.44
N LYS A 292 1.49 -36.33 -5.25
CA LYS A 292 1.26 -35.32 -4.22
C LYS A 292 1.67 -33.92 -4.70
N ILE A 293 2.85 -33.78 -5.31
CA ILE A 293 3.32 -32.51 -5.90
C ILE A 293 2.34 -32.02 -6.96
N VAL A 294 1.89 -32.87 -7.88
CA VAL A 294 0.92 -32.47 -8.92
C VAL A 294 -0.37 -31.97 -8.29
N ASN A 295 -0.89 -32.65 -7.27
CA ASN A 295 -2.12 -32.25 -6.59
C ASN A 295 -1.99 -30.92 -5.84
N GLU A 296 -0.86 -30.72 -5.14
CA GLU A 296 -0.64 -29.52 -4.31
C GLU A 296 -0.19 -28.30 -5.13
N LYS A 297 0.61 -28.50 -6.18
CA LYS A 297 1.26 -27.41 -6.93
C LYS A 297 0.56 -27.06 -8.23
N CYS A 298 -0.43 -27.83 -8.68
CA CYS A 298 -1.22 -27.50 -9.87
C CYS A 298 -1.86 -26.11 -9.74
N GLY A 299 -1.65 -25.24 -10.73
CA GLY A 299 -2.20 -23.88 -10.75
C GLY A 299 -1.51 -22.90 -9.79
N THR A 300 -0.28 -23.19 -9.37
CA THR A 300 0.54 -22.31 -8.51
C THR A 300 1.73 -21.69 -9.27
N GLY A 301 2.11 -22.30 -10.39
CA GLY A 301 3.24 -21.95 -11.23
C GLY A 301 2.91 -21.04 -12.41
N LYS A 302 3.86 -20.93 -13.34
CA LYS A 302 3.75 -20.12 -14.56
C LYS A 302 3.34 -21.00 -15.74
N VAL A 303 2.23 -20.67 -16.40
CA VAL A 303 1.79 -21.35 -17.62
C VAL A 303 2.25 -20.62 -18.89
N TYR A 304 2.43 -21.36 -19.98
CA TYR A 304 2.98 -20.83 -21.23
C TYR A 304 2.03 -21.07 -22.42
N PHE A 305 1.99 -20.12 -23.34
CA PHE A 305 1.12 -20.19 -24.52
C PHE A 305 1.96 -20.26 -25.79
N THR A 306 1.39 -20.81 -26.85
CA THR A 306 1.93 -20.71 -28.20
C THR A 306 1.88 -19.26 -28.68
N LYS A 307 2.57 -18.95 -29.80
CA LYS A 307 2.52 -17.60 -30.41
C LYS A 307 1.09 -17.18 -30.80
N GLN A 308 0.20 -18.17 -31.00
CA GLN A 308 -1.20 -18.01 -31.35
C GLN A 308 -2.12 -17.81 -30.12
N GLY A 309 -1.57 -17.80 -28.91
CA GLY A 309 -2.34 -17.59 -27.68
C GLY A 309 -3.03 -18.84 -27.13
N GLU A 310 -2.72 -20.02 -27.66
CA GLU A 310 -3.24 -21.30 -27.14
C GLU A 310 -2.34 -21.83 -26.03
N TRP A 311 -2.95 -22.32 -24.94
CA TRP A 311 -2.17 -22.87 -23.82
C TRP A 311 -1.48 -24.17 -24.24
N ASN A 312 -0.16 -24.24 -24.04
CA ASN A 312 0.62 -25.42 -24.43
C ASN A 312 0.49 -26.60 -23.47
N LYS A 313 -0.43 -26.51 -22.48
CA LYS A 313 -0.67 -27.52 -21.45
C LYS A 313 0.54 -27.79 -20.55
N LYS A 314 1.41 -26.79 -20.37
CA LYS A 314 2.55 -26.85 -19.45
C LYS A 314 2.47 -25.77 -18.38
N GLU A 315 2.90 -26.12 -17.18
CA GLU A 315 3.04 -25.23 -16.04
C GLU A 315 4.41 -25.44 -15.39
N LYS A 316 5.20 -24.37 -15.24
CA LYS A 316 6.47 -24.42 -14.52
C LYS A 316 6.25 -24.08 -13.05
N ILE A 317 6.64 -24.98 -12.16
CA ILE A 317 6.49 -24.86 -10.71
C ILE A 317 7.86 -24.83 -10.01
N ASP A 318 7.85 -24.41 -8.76
CA ASP A 318 8.93 -24.61 -7.80
C ASP A 318 8.43 -25.45 -6.62
N CYS A 319 9.06 -26.59 -6.40
CA CYS A 319 8.67 -27.52 -5.36
C CYS A 319 9.15 -27.06 -3.98
N GLY A 320 10.22 -26.27 -3.90
CA GLY A 320 10.81 -25.77 -2.65
C GLY A 320 11.71 -26.78 -1.92
N PHE A 321 11.92 -27.96 -2.49
CA PHE A 321 12.84 -29.00 -2.02
C PHE A 321 13.42 -29.74 -3.23
N VAL A 322 14.55 -30.43 -3.06
CA VAL A 322 15.21 -31.15 -4.15
C VAL A 322 14.34 -32.32 -4.60
N ILE A 323 13.99 -32.34 -5.88
CA ILE A 323 13.11 -33.36 -6.49
C ILE A 323 13.85 -34.27 -7.48
N GLY A 324 15.06 -33.88 -7.90
CA GLY A 324 15.78 -34.59 -8.93
C GLY A 324 17.08 -33.91 -9.32
N VAL A 325 17.59 -34.32 -10.47
CA VAL A 325 18.88 -33.91 -11.02
C VAL A 325 18.67 -33.40 -12.44
N ASP A 326 19.22 -32.23 -12.72
CA ASP A 326 19.37 -31.70 -14.06
C ASP A 326 20.75 -32.06 -14.62
N ILE A 327 20.78 -32.57 -15.84
CA ILE A 327 22.02 -32.92 -16.55
C ILE A 327 22.23 -31.87 -17.65
N ASP A 328 23.35 -31.16 -17.58
CA ASP A 328 23.72 -30.23 -18.64
C ASP A 328 24.08 -30.98 -19.93
N GLU A 329 23.39 -30.68 -21.03
CA GLU A 329 23.50 -31.40 -22.30
C GLU A 329 24.89 -31.33 -22.96
N PHE A 330 25.72 -30.34 -22.60
CA PHE A 330 27.04 -30.13 -23.21
C PHE A 330 28.19 -30.60 -22.33
N THR A 331 28.05 -30.47 -21.01
CA THR A 331 29.10 -30.77 -20.03
C THR A 331 28.85 -32.08 -19.27
N GLY A 332 27.63 -32.62 -19.32
CA GLY A 332 27.23 -33.80 -18.54
C GLY A 332 27.18 -33.56 -17.04
N LYS A 333 27.30 -32.30 -16.58
CA LYS A 333 27.31 -31.97 -15.16
C LYS A 333 25.93 -32.17 -14.54
N GLU A 334 25.89 -33.00 -13.50
CA GLU A 334 24.69 -33.24 -12.69
C GLU A 334 24.52 -32.15 -11.63
N THR A 335 23.34 -31.52 -11.58
CA THR A 335 23.01 -30.47 -10.58
C THR A 335 21.67 -30.78 -9.92
N PRO A 336 21.56 -30.78 -8.57
CA PRO A 336 20.28 -30.94 -7.89
C PRO A 336 19.29 -29.83 -8.27
N VAL A 337 18.01 -30.17 -8.45
CA VAL A 337 16.96 -29.21 -8.80
C VAL A 337 15.73 -29.28 -7.90
N THR A 338 15.14 -28.11 -7.63
CA THR A 338 13.87 -27.96 -6.91
C THR A 338 12.70 -27.61 -7.83
N LYS A 339 12.99 -27.30 -9.10
CA LYS A 339 12.04 -26.77 -10.07
C LYS A 339 11.57 -27.89 -11.01
N ALA A 340 10.29 -27.85 -11.39
CA ALA A 340 9.71 -28.79 -12.34
C ALA A 340 8.78 -28.13 -13.35
N THR A 341 8.46 -28.87 -14.41
CA THR A 341 7.37 -28.57 -15.33
C THR A 341 6.32 -29.67 -15.23
N ILE A 342 5.08 -29.29 -14.94
CA ILE A 342 3.92 -30.16 -15.04
C ILE A 342 3.43 -30.13 -16.50
N HIS A 343 3.33 -31.30 -17.12
CA HIS A 343 2.83 -31.47 -18.46
C HIS A 343 1.45 -32.13 -18.42
N TYR A 344 0.41 -31.36 -18.75
CA TYR A 344 -0.97 -31.80 -18.71
C TYR A 344 -1.40 -32.47 -20.00
N SER A 345 -2.20 -33.54 -19.89
CA SER A 345 -2.87 -34.14 -21.04
C SER A 345 -4.19 -34.79 -20.64
N LYS A 346 -4.99 -35.19 -21.63
CA LYS A 346 -6.25 -35.92 -21.41
C LYS A 346 -6.00 -37.33 -20.84
N THR A 347 -4.85 -37.93 -21.14
CA THR A 347 -4.47 -39.29 -20.71
C THR A 347 -3.71 -39.32 -19.38
N GLY A 348 -3.56 -38.17 -18.72
CA GLY A 348 -2.79 -38.02 -17.49
C GLY A 348 -1.64 -37.03 -17.60
N THR A 349 -1.03 -36.72 -16.47
CA THR A 349 0.00 -35.69 -16.30
C THR A 349 1.35 -36.32 -16.00
N HIS A 350 2.45 -35.65 -16.34
CA HIS A 350 3.78 -36.05 -15.88
C HIS A 350 4.59 -34.84 -15.43
N LEU A 351 5.51 -35.09 -14.50
CA LEU A 351 6.39 -34.09 -13.91
C LEU A 351 7.79 -34.24 -14.49
N VAL A 352 8.35 -33.14 -14.98
CA VAL A 352 9.67 -33.09 -15.60
C VAL A 352 10.59 -32.18 -14.78
N PRO A 353 11.74 -32.64 -14.28
CA PRO A 353 12.71 -31.78 -13.60
C PRO A 353 13.24 -30.71 -14.58
N ARG A 354 13.49 -29.50 -14.09
CA ARG A 354 14.00 -28.41 -14.93
C ARG A 354 15.13 -27.67 -14.23
N LYS A 355 16.08 -27.19 -15.03
CA LYS A 355 17.13 -26.27 -14.58
C LYS A 355 16.62 -24.98 -13.95
N GLU A 356 17.43 -24.44 -13.06
CA GLU A 356 17.32 -23.06 -12.60
C GLU A 356 17.54 -22.13 -13.81
N SER A 357 16.49 -21.48 -14.28
CA SER A 357 16.53 -20.49 -15.37
C SER A 357 16.01 -19.16 -14.88
#